data_AF-A0A2C1K451-F1
#
_entry.id   AF-A0A2C1K451-F1
#
_cell.length_a   1.000
_cell.length_b   1.000
_cell.length_c   1.000
_cell.angle_alpha   90.00
_cell.angle_beta   90.00
_cell.angle_gamma   90.00
#
_symmetry.space_group_name_H-M   'P 1'
#
loop_
_entity.id
_entity.type
_entity.pdbx_description
1 polymer ?
#
loop_
_entity_poly.entity_id
_entity_poly.type
_entity_poly.pdbx_seq_one_letter_code
_entity_poly.pdbx_strand_id
1 'polypeptide(L)'
;MRKVTVPIDMSSEQKEILGIISKRQLIYLIVGGGLVYSYIPHVFNFAPNFFIGIFMCIFSALPVAIAVGLLGFAKKSKYHLHYDSYFLIKMGYKNQIGVWRKGPKIVKQKKRR
;
A
#
# COMPACT_ATOMS: atom_id res chain seq x y z
N MET A 1 -30.64 -9.32 -4.99
CA MET A 1 -29.38 -9.32 -4.22
C MET A 1 -29.25 -8.03 -3.42
N ARG A 2 -29.04 -8.12 -2.10
CA ARG A 2 -28.81 -6.95 -1.23
C ARG A 2 -27.35 -6.51 -1.41
N LYS A 3 -27.11 -5.35 -2.03
CA LYS A 3 -25.76 -4.78 -2.14
C LYS A 3 -25.34 -4.29 -0.76
N VAL A 4 -24.29 -4.88 -0.19
CA VAL A 4 -23.69 -4.46 1.07
C VAL A 4 -22.40 -3.74 0.75
N THR A 5 -22.33 -2.44 1.04
CA THR A 5 -21.10 -1.66 0.92
C THR A 5 -20.23 -1.93 2.12
N VAL A 6 -19.13 -2.66 1.90
CA VAL A 6 -18.09 -2.88 2.92
C VAL A 6 -17.20 -1.63 2.95
N PRO A 7 -16.81 -1.11 4.13
CA PRO A 7 -15.97 0.09 4.24
C PRO A 7 -14.54 -0.11 3.72
N ILE A 8 -14.17 -1.34 3.34
CA ILE A 8 -12.85 -1.72 2.83
C ILE A 8 -13.07 -2.35 1.46
N ASP A 9 -12.33 -1.87 0.47
CA ASP A 9 -12.34 -2.42 -0.87
C ASP A 9 -11.66 -3.79 -0.89
N MET A 10 -12.47 -4.84 -0.93
CA MET A 10 -12.01 -6.23 -1.04
C MET A 10 -11.71 -6.62 -2.50
N SER A 11 -12.16 -5.83 -3.48
CA SER A 11 -12.01 -6.17 -4.90
C SER A 11 -10.58 -6.01 -5.40
N SER A 12 -9.85 -4.99 -4.93
CA SER A 12 -8.45 -4.76 -5.29
C SER A 12 -7.47 -5.73 -4.61
N GLU A 13 -7.88 -6.36 -3.49
CA GLU A 13 -7.11 -7.38 -2.78
C GLU A 13 -7.33 -8.80 -3.32
N GLN A 14 -8.36 -9.00 -4.14
CA GLN A 14 -8.61 -10.29 -4.76
C GLN A 14 -7.45 -10.67 -5.69
N LYS A 15 -6.96 -11.91 -5.52
CA LYS A 15 -5.89 -12.45 -6.34
C LYS A 15 -6.44 -12.85 -7.71
N GLU A 16 -6.48 -11.90 -8.62
CA GLU A 16 -7.03 -12.11 -9.96
C GLU A 16 -6.01 -12.70 -10.93
N ILE A 17 -4.72 -12.43 -10.75
CA ILE A 17 -3.68 -12.85 -11.69
C ILE A 17 -3.10 -14.18 -11.23
N LEU A 18 -3.40 -15.24 -11.98
CA LEU A 18 -2.97 -16.62 -11.73
C LEU A 18 -3.36 -17.14 -10.33
N GLY A 19 -4.26 -16.47 -9.60
CA GLY A 19 -4.58 -16.76 -8.21
C GLY A 19 -3.45 -16.46 -7.21
N ILE A 20 -2.35 -15.84 -7.67
CA ILE A 20 -1.13 -15.61 -6.86
C ILE A 20 -1.00 -14.14 -6.48
N ILE A 21 -1.26 -13.23 -7.44
CA ILE A 21 -0.97 -11.79 -7.33
C ILE A 21 -2.26 -10.97 -7.38
N SER A 22 -2.39 -9.99 -6.47
CA SER A 22 -3.49 -9.02 -6.50
C SER A 22 -3.21 -7.86 -7.47
N LYS A 23 -4.27 -7.17 -7.94
CA LYS A 23 -4.13 -5.99 -8.81
C LYS A 23 -3.18 -4.94 -8.24
N ARG A 24 -3.22 -4.71 -6.92
CA ARG A 24 -2.30 -3.78 -6.26
C ARG A 24 -0.84 -4.23 -6.38
N GLN A 25 -0.56 -5.49 -6.06
CA GLN A 25 0.80 -6.03 -6.15
C GLN A 25 1.34 -5.94 -7.59
N LEU A 26 0.48 -6.18 -8.58
CA LEU A 26 0.84 -6.02 -9.98
C LEU A 26 1.26 -4.57 -10.29
N ILE A 27 0.51 -3.57 -9.85
CA ILE A 27 0.85 -2.15 -10.10
C ILE A 27 2.23 -1.84 -9.54
N TYR A 28 2.53 -2.27 -8.31
CA TYR A 28 3.85 -2.05 -7.71
C TYR A 28 4.98 -2.78 -8.45
N LEU A 29 4.73 -3.99 -8.96
CA LEU A 29 5.70 -4.73 -9.77
C LEU A 29 5.95 -4.06 -11.13
N ILE A 30 4.90 -3.58 -11.81
CA ILE A 30 5.03 -2.89 -13.10
C ILE A 30 5.77 -1.57 -12.92
N VAL A 31 5.37 -0.75 -11.94
CA VAL A 31 6.01 0.55 -11.67
C VAL A 31 7.45 0.36 -11.21
N GLY A 32 7.69 -0.58 -10.28
CA GLY A 32 9.03 -0.89 -9.79
C GLY A 32 9.95 -1.44 -10.89
N GLY A 33 9.45 -2.38 -11.69
CA GLY A 33 10.18 -2.93 -12.83
C GLY A 33 10.48 -1.88 -13.89
N GLY A 34 9.51 -1.01 -14.20
CA GLY A 34 9.69 0.10 -15.13
C GLY A 34 10.74 1.11 -14.66
N LEU A 35 10.76 1.43 -13.36
CA LEU A 35 11.80 2.28 -12.77
C LEU A 35 13.18 1.63 -12.88
N VAL A 36 13.30 0.36 -12.48
CA VAL A 36 14.57 -0.37 -12.57
C VAL A 36 15.07 -0.44 -14.02
N TYR A 37 14.17 -0.72 -14.96
CA TYR A 37 14.50 -0.80 -16.38
C TYR A 37 15.00 0.54 -16.95
N SER A 38 14.48 1.67 -16.47
CA SER A 38 14.86 2.98 -17.02
C SER A 38 16.26 3.42 -16.61
N TYR A 39 16.70 3.16 -15.37
CA TYR A 39 18.01 3.64 -14.90
C TYR A 39 19.13 2.60 -14.93
N ILE A 40 18.85 1.29 -14.97
CA ILE A 40 19.89 0.25 -14.99
C ILE A 40 20.90 0.43 -16.12
N PRO A 41 20.50 0.73 -17.38
CA PRO A 41 21.46 0.90 -18.47
C PRO A 41 22.47 2.02 -18.19
N HIS A 42 22.02 3.11 -17.56
CA HIS A 42 22.89 4.21 -17.16
C HIS A 42 23.87 3.78 -16.07
N VAL A 43 23.40 3.07 -15.04
CA VAL A 43 24.25 2.54 -13.96
C VAL A 43 25.30 1.57 -14.50
N PHE A 44 24.92 0.71 -15.44
CA PHE A 44 25.83 -0.26 -16.05
C PHE A 44 26.94 0.41 -16.85
N ASN A 45 26.63 1.50 -17.59
CA ASN A 45 27.61 2.23 -18.40
C ASN A 45 28.68 2.95 -17.55
N PHE A 46 28.43 3.22 -16.27
CA PHE A 46 29.45 3.78 -15.37
C PHE A 46 30.44 2.75 -14.84
N ALA A 47 30.20 1.45 -15.09
CA ALA A 47 31.04 0.41 -14.54
C ALA A 47 32.31 0.19 -15.38
N PRO A 48 33.48 0.07 -14.74
CA PRO A 48 34.75 -0.14 -15.44
C PRO A 48 34.93 -1.58 -15.96
N ASN A 49 34.18 -2.54 -15.42
CA ASN A 49 34.25 -3.96 -15.78
C ASN A 49 32.86 -4.59 -15.73
N PHE A 50 32.62 -5.61 -16.56
CA PHE A 50 31.35 -6.32 -16.65
C PHE A 50 30.85 -6.85 -15.29
N PHE A 51 31.73 -7.52 -14.53
CA PHE A 51 31.37 -8.05 -13.20
C PHE A 51 31.00 -6.95 -12.21
N ILE A 52 31.75 -5.84 -12.21
CA ILE A 52 31.47 -4.68 -11.34
C ILE A 52 30.14 -4.03 -11.72
N GLY A 53 29.82 -3.96 -13.02
CA GLY A 53 28.55 -3.45 -13.51
C GLY A 53 27.36 -4.27 -13.05
N ILE A 54 27.47 -5.60 -13.05
CA ILE A 54 26.43 -6.49 -12.50
C ILE A 54 26.19 -6.19 -11.02
N PHE A 55 27.26 -6.11 -10.21
CA PHE A 55 27.12 -5.80 -8.79
C PHE A 55 26.50 -4.41 -8.58
N MET A 56 26.96 -3.39 -9.28
CA MET A 56 26.39 -2.03 -9.19
C MET A 56 24.89 -2.01 -9.53
N CYS A 57 24.47 -2.71 -10.59
CA CYS A 57 23.06 -2.81 -10.94
C CYS A 57 22.22 -3.51 -9.86
N ILE A 58 22.73 -4.60 -9.27
CA ILE A 58 22.04 -5.30 -8.17
C ILE A 58 21.89 -4.37 -6.96
N PHE A 59 22.98 -3.72 -6.54
CA PHE A 59 22.96 -2.81 -5.40
C PHE A 59 22.05 -1.60 -5.64
N SER A 60 22.03 -1.07 -6.86
CA SER A 60 21.15 0.04 -7.22
C SER A 60 19.67 -0.38 -7.27
N ALA A 61 19.37 -1.63 -7.61
CA ALA A 61 18.01 -2.16 -7.64
C ALA A 61 17.45 -2.47 -6.24
N LEU A 62 18.30 -2.72 -5.25
CA LEU A 62 17.89 -3.09 -3.88
C LEU A 62 16.94 -2.07 -3.23
N PRO A 63 17.22 -0.74 -3.22
CA PRO A 63 16.28 0.24 -2.65
C PRO A 63 14.89 0.18 -3.28
N VAL A 64 14.81 0.00 -4.60
CA VAL A 64 13.53 -0.09 -5.32
C VAL A 64 12.82 -1.40 -4.96
N ALA A 65 13.54 -2.52 -4.93
CA ALA A 65 13.00 -3.81 -4.54
C ALA A 65 12.46 -3.80 -3.11
N ILE A 66 13.16 -3.16 -2.17
CA ILE A 66 12.72 -3.00 -0.78
C ILE A 66 11.44 -2.17 -0.71
N ALA A 67 11.37 -1.04 -1.42
CA ALA A 67 10.19 -0.18 -1.44
C ALA A 67 8.96 -0.90 -2.03
N VAL A 68 9.13 -1.60 -3.16
CA VAL A 68 8.09 -2.41 -3.80
C VAL A 68 7.64 -3.55 -2.89
N GLY A 69 8.58 -4.24 -2.23
CA GLY A 69 8.29 -5.30 -1.27
C GLY A 69 7.47 -4.80 -0.08
N LEU A 70 7.88 -3.70 0.53
CA LEU A 70 7.19 -3.10 1.68
C LEU A 70 5.78 -2.61 1.33
N LEU A 71 5.63 -1.89 0.21
CA LEU A 71 4.32 -1.31 -0.16
C LEU A 71 3.38 -2.34 -0.77
N GLY A 72 3.89 -3.24 -1.60
CA GLY A 72 3.08 -4.24 -2.31
C GLY A 72 2.67 -5.44 -1.45
N PHE A 73 3.58 -5.94 -0.60
CA PHE A 73 3.42 -7.24 0.08
C PHE A 73 3.30 -7.15 1.59
N ALA A 74 3.94 -6.19 2.24
CA ALA A 74 3.90 -6.13 3.69
C ALA A 74 2.53 -5.66 4.20
N LYS A 75 2.10 -6.26 5.31
CA LYS A 75 0.84 -5.95 5.99
C LYS A 75 1.11 -5.62 7.44
N LYS A 76 0.44 -4.60 7.97
CA LYS A 76 0.53 -4.25 9.39
C LYS A 76 -0.48 -5.05 10.18
N SER A 77 0.01 -6.07 10.89
CA SER A 77 -0.81 -7.01 11.67
C SER A 77 -1.82 -6.31 12.59
N LYS A 78 -1.37 -5.31 13.36
CA LYS A 78 -2.20 -4.56 14.32
C LYS A 78 -3.49 -3.96 13.74
N TYR A 79 -3.49 -3.57 12.47
CA TYR A 79 -4.62 -2.89 11.84
C TYR A 79 -5.22 -3.68 10.67
N HIS A 80 -4.70 -4.87 10.39
CA HIS A 80 -5.05 -5.68 9.21
C HIS A 80 -5.06 -4.89 7.89
N LEU A 81 -4.24 -3.83 7.80
CA LEU A 81 -4.12 -2.95 6.65
C LEU A 81 -2.75 -3.14 5.99
N HIS A 82 -2.72 -3.03 4.67
CA HIS A 82 -1.47 -2.96 3.92
C HIS A 82 -0.77 -1.61 4.15
N TYR A 83 0.55 -1.59 3.95
CA TYR A 83 1.34 -0.40 4.27
C TYR A 83 0.98 0.80 3.40
N ASP A 84 0.60 0.60 2.13
CA ASP A 84 0.11 1.65 1.25
C ASP A 84 -1.09 2.40 1.85
N SER A 85 -2.16 1.68 2.17
CA SER A 85 -3.39 2.20 2.77
C SER A 85 -3.11 2.75 4.16
N TYR A 86 -2.29 2.06 4.94
CA TYR A 86 -1.89 2.53 6.27
C TYR A 86 -1.18 3.89 6.20
N PHE A 87 -0.23 4.08 5.28
CA PHE A 87 0.49 5.34 5.13
C PHE A 87 -0.42 6.44 4.58
N LEU A 88 -1.27 6.15 3.60
CA LEU A 88 -2.25 7.11 3.08
C LEU A 88 -3.18 7.62 4.18
N ILE A 89 -3.77 6.72 4.96
CA ILE A 89 -4.62 7.10 6.09
C ILE A 89 -3.80 7.86 7.12
N LYS A 90 -2.59 7.37 7.47
CA LYS A 90 -1.67 8.01 8.43
C LYS A 90 -1.36 9.47 8.06
N MET A 91 -1.10 9.74 6.78
CA MET A 91 -0.84 11.10 6.28
C MET A 91 -2.10 11.99 6.32
N GLY A 92 -3.28 11.40 6.09
CA GLY A 92 -4.56 12.11 6.11
C GLY A 92 -5.15 12.40 7.50
N TYR A 93 -4.65 11.79 8.58
CA TYR A 93 -5.19 11.98 9.94
C TYR A 93 -5.19 13.45 10.39
N LYS A 94 -4.22 14.27 9.95
CA LYS A 94 -4.14 15.68 10.32
C LYS A 94 -5.34 16.50 9.81
N ASN A 95 -5.99 16.04 8.76
CA ASN A 95 -7.09 16.74 8.09
C ASN A 95 -8.47 16.15 8.45
N GLN A 96 -8.52 15.10 9.28
CA GLN A 96 -9.79 14.59 9.79
C GLN A 96 -10.31 15.52 10.89
N ILE A 97 -11.08 16.52 10.48
CA ILE A 97 -11.96 17.29 11.37
C ILE A 97 -13.02 16.29 11.86
N GLY A 98 -12.80 15.72 13.05
CA GLY A 98 -13.70 14.74 13.62
C GLY A 98 -15.10 15.33 13.76
N VAL A 99 -16.08 14.80 13.03
CA VAL A 99 -17.48 14.97 13.39
C VAL A 99 -17.70 14.07 14.60
N TRP A 100 -17.33 14.58 15.78
CA TRP A 100 -17.66 13.96 17.06
C TRP A 100 -19.18 13.99 17.20
N ARG A 101 -19.86 12.90 16.81
CA ARG A 101 -21.27 12.73 17.13
C ARG A 101 -21.41 12.80 18.65
N LYS A 102 -22.00 13.90 19.15
CA LYS A 102 -22.50 13.92 20.53
C LYS A 102 -23.46 12.75 20.65
N GLY A 103 -23.17 11.84 21.58
CA GLY A 103 -24.02 10.66 21.83
C GLY A 103 -25.48 11.08 22.05
N PRO A 104 -26.44 10.14 21.89
CA PRO A 104 -27.85 10.45 22.04
C PRO A 104 -28.09 11.16 23.38
N LYS A 105 -28.78 12.30 23.37
CA LYS A 105 -29.22 12.96 24.59
C LYS A 105 -30.06 11.93 25.35
N ILE A 106 -29.61 11.50 26.53
CA ILE A 106 -30.38 10.64 27.41
C ILE A 106 -31.57 11.49 27.86
N VAL A 107 -32.71 11.35 27.15
CA VAL A 107 -33.96 11.96 27.56
C VAL A 107 -34.38 11.21 28.82
N LYS A 108 -34.12 11.80 29.99
CA LYS A 108 -34.65 11.30 31.26
C LYS A 108 -36.18 11.28 31.13
N GLN A 109 -36.75 10.09 30.92
CA GLN A 109 -38.20 9.93 30.99
C GLN A 109 -38.64 10.29 32.41
N LYS A 110 -39.39 11.40 32.51
CA LYS A 110 -39.97 11.85 33.76
C LYS A 110 -41.03 10.82 34.15
N LYS A 111 -40.70 9.97 35.13
CA LYS A 111 -41.57 8.95 35.70
C LYS A 111 -42.85 9.65 36.19
N ARG A 112 -43.94 9.53 35.43
CA ARG A 112 -45.26 10.00 35.88
C ARG A 112 -45.70 9.03 36.98
N ARG A 113 -45.87 9.59 38.19
CA ARG A 113 -46.53 8.93 39.31
C ARG A 113 -48.03 8.93 39.07
#